data_AF-D7MXQ0-F1
#
_entry.id   AF-D7MXQ0-F1
#
_cell.length_a   1.000
_cell.length_b   1.000
_cell.length_c   1.000
_cell.angle_alpha   90.00
_cell.angle_beta   90.00
_cell.angle_gamma   90.00
#
_symmetry.space_group_name_H-M   'P 1'
#
loop_
_entity.id
_entity.type
_entity.pdbx_description
1 polymer ?
#
loop_
_entity_poly.entity_id
_entity_poly.type
_entity_poly.pdbx_seq_one_letter_code
_entity_poly.pdbx_strand_id
1 'polypeptide(L)'
;ALADMRSINLFGVQQICRNTIAVEQAMAAIPYIDSETVQQNLDRVRTYFELLNMPFEALLAFIAEHDQMFTPTEYSNLLKVNVPGRDTPSDAQSRLLEILSH
;
A
#
# COMPACT_ATOMS: atom_id res chain seq x y z
N ALA A 1 -2.12 -5.19 8.73
CA ALA A 1 -3.38 -4.51 8.36
C ALA A 1 -4.05 -5.17 7.15
N LEU A 2 -3.40 -5.27 5.97
CA LEU A 2 -4.03 -5.89 4.79
C LEU A 2 -4.17 -7.42 4.86
N ALA A 3 -3.39 -8.11 5.71
CA ALA A 3 -3.45 -9.58 5.85
C ALA A 3 -4.86 -10.12 6.16
N ASP A 4 -5.70 -9.33 6.86
CA ASP A 4 -7.07 -9.71 7.22
C ASP A 4 -8.14 -9.04 6.34
N MET A 5 -7.74 -8.12 5.47
CA MET A 5 -8.67 -7.32 4.66
C MET A 5 -9.06 -8.09 3.39
N ARG A 6 -10.34 -8.41 3.24
CA ARG A 6 -10.83 -9.18 2.09
C ARG A 6 -11.07 -8.33 0.85
N SER A 7 -11.53 -7.09 1.03
CA SER A 7 -11.90 -6.21 -0.08
C SER A 7 -11.89 -4.75 0.33
N ILE A 8 -11.60 -3.88 -0.63
CA ILE A 8 -11.71 -2.43 -0.48
C ILE A 8 -12.01 -1.80 -1.84
N ASN A 9 -12.84 -0.75 -1.87
CA ASN A 9 -13.10 0.01 -3.08
C ASN A 9 -12.29 1.31 -3.12
N LEU A 10 -12.31 2.00 -4.27
CA LEU A 10 -11.59 3.25 -4.48
C LEU A 10 -11.90 4.31 -3.40
N PHE A 11 -13.17 4.47 -3.03
CA PHE A 11 -13.58 5.40 -1.98
C PHE A 11 -13.02 5.02 -0.61
N GLY A 12 -12.95 3.72 -0.30
CA GLY A 12 -12.34 3.21 0.91
C GLY A 12 -10.85 3.55 0.98
N VAL A 13 -10.11 3.38 -0.12
CA VAL A 13 -8.71 3.79 -0.21
C VAL A 13 -8.56 5.29 0.03
N GLN A 14 -9.37 6.11 -0.65
CA GLN A 14 -9.36 7.57 -0.46
C GLN A 14 -9.68 7.99 0.98
N GLN A 15 -10.63 7.31 1.63
CA GLN A 15 -10.97 7.58 3.02
C GLN A 15 -9.82 7.23 3.97
N ILE A 16 -9.11 6.12 3.72
CA ILE A 16 -7.91 5.76 4.47
C ILE A 16 -6.85 6.85 4.32
N CYS A 17 -6.55 7.28 3.09
CA CYS A 17 -5.57 8.36 2.89
C CYS A 17 -5.95 9.66 3.63
N ARG A 18 -7.22 10.06 3.57
CA ARG A 18 -7.73 11.24 4.31
C ARG A 18 -7.59 11.07 5.83
N ASN A 19 -7.95 9.91 6.35
CA ASN A 19 -7.82 9.62 7.78
C ASN A 19 -6.35 9.63 8.22
N THR A 20 -5.45 9.07 7.40
CA THR A 20 -4.00 9.09 7.68
C THR A 20 -3.45 10.51 7.73
N ILE A 21 -3.89 11.41 6.85
CA ILE A 21 -3.54 12.85 6.91
C ILE A 21 -4.06 13.47 8.22
N ALA A 22 -5.30 13.21 8.60
CA ALA A 22 -5.85 13.74 9.85
C ALA A 22 -5.07 13.26 11.08
N VAL A 23 -4.65 11.99 11.09
CA VAL A 23 -3.78 11.42 12.14
C VAL A 23 -2.42 12.11 12.15
N GLU A 24 -1.79 12.31 11.00
CA GLU A 24 -0.51 13.01 10.90
C GLU A 24 -0.60 14.42 11.50
N GLN A 25 -1.63 15.18 11.14
CA GLN A 25 -1.83 16.54 11.66
C GLN A 25 -2.08 16.53 13.18
N ALA A 26 -2.86 15.56 13.68
CA ALA A 26 -3.09 15.42 15.11
C ALA A 26 -1.81 15.05 15.87
N MET A 27 -0.97 14.18 15.30
CA MET A 27 0.31 13.81 15.89
C MET A 27 1.31 14.96 15.86
N ALA A 28 1.45 15.66 14.72
CA ALA A 28 2.36 16.79 14.57
C ALA A 28 2.04 17.97 15.52
N ALA A 29 0.80 18.07 16.00
CA ALA A 29 0.40 19.06 17.00
C ALA A 29 0.86 18.72 18.44
N ILE A 30 1.35 17.50 18.68
CA ILE A 30 1.83 17.07 20.01
C ILE A 30 3.25 17.64 20.23
N PRO A 31 3.48 18.38 21.33
CA PRO A 31 4.81 18.90 21.64
C PRO A 31 5.87 17.79 21.77
N TYR A 32 7.10 18.08 21.34
CA TYR A 32 8.26 17.17 21.40
C TYR A 32 8.17 15.90 20.55
N ILE A 33 7.15 15.77 19.69
CA ILE A 33 7.12 14.70 18.71
C ILE A 33 8.11 14.98 17.58
N ASP A 34 8.70 13.92 17.04
CA ASP A 34 9.45 13.99 15.80
C ASP A 34 8.48 13.96 14.62
N SER A 35 8.04 15.13 14.19
CA SER A 35 7.10 15.28 13.08
C SER A 35 7.62 14.72 11.76
N GLU A 36 8.95 14.70 11.55
CA GLU A 36 9.53 14.16 10.32
C GLU A 36 9.40 12.64 10.30
N THR A 37 9.75 11.96 11.38
CA THR A 37 9.57 10.51 11.51
C THR A 37 8.08 10.12 11.41
N VAL A 38 7.18 10.90 12.02
CA VAL A 38 5.73 10.67 11.91
C VAL A 38 5.26 10.81 10.46
N GLN A 39 5.68 11.87 9.77
CA GLN A 39 5.33 12.10 8.37
C GLN A 39 5.83 10.94 7.49
N GLN A 40 7.10 10.56 7.58
CA GLN A 40 7.67 9.47 6.79
C GLN A 40 6.93 8.14 6.98
N ASN A 41 6.57 7.82 8.23
CA ASN A 41 5.81 6.61 8.54
C ASN A 41 4.38 6.64 7.96
N LEU A 42 3.71 7.78 8.03
CA LEU A 42 2.34 7.93 7.54
C LEU A 42 2.28 8.09 6.01
N ASP A 43 3.32 8.65 5.40
CA ASP A 43 3.54 8.61 3.95
C ASP A 43 3.66 7.17 3.46
N ARG A 44 4.52 6.35 4.11
CA ARG A 44 4.63 4.92 3.80
C ARG A 44 3.28 4.21 3.86
N VAL A 45 2.45 4.51 4.87
CA VAL A 45 1.09 3.94 4.99
C VAL A 45 0.21 4.38 3.83
N ARG A 46 0.18 5.68 3.48
CA ARG A 46 -0.62 6.19 2.35
C ARG A 46 -0.20 5.53 1.04
N THR A 47 1.10 5.51 0.74
CA THR A 47 1.64 4.85 -0.45
C THR A 47 1.18 3.39 -0.51
N TYR A 48 1.27 2.64 0.59
CA TYR A 48 0.85 1.24 0.62
C TYR A 48 -0.62 1.04 0.22
N PHE A 49 -1.52 1.91 0.67
CA PHE A 49 -2.93 1.84 0.30
C PHE A 49 -3.19 2.36 -1.11
N GLU A 50 -2.44 3.35 -1.59
CA GLU A 50 -2.57 3.88 -2.95
C GLU A 50 -2.20 2.84 -4.02
N LEU A 51 -1.26 1.93 -3.72
CA LEU A 51 -0.93 0.81 -4.61
C LEU A 51 -2.14 -0.08 -4.94
N LEU A 52 -3.16 -0.14 -4.08
CA LEU A 52 -4.38 -0.89 -4.35
C LEU A 52 -5.20 -0.32 -5.51
N ASN A 53 -5.04 0.97 -5.81
CA ASN A 53 -5.73 1.62 -6.93
C ASN A 53 -4.99 1.44 -8.26
N MET A 54 -3.77 0.90 -8.26
CA MET A 54 -3.03 0.68 -9.50
C MET A 54 -3.58 -0.53 -10.26
N PRO A 55 -3.62 -0.47 -11.60
CA PRO A 55 -3.77 -1.65 -12.43
C PRO A 55 -2.66 -2.67 -12.13
N PHE A 56 -2.96 -3.95 -12.29
CA PHE A 56 -2.04 -5.03 -11.93
C PHE A 56 -0.65 -4.89 -12.59
N GLU A 57 -0.58 -4.58 -13.88
CA GLU A 57 0.71 -4.42 -14.57
C GLU A 57 1.51 -3.20 -14.09
N ALA A 58 0.82 -2.10 -13.77
CA ALA A 58 1.47 -0.91 -13.21
C ALA A 58 2.00 -1.19 -11.79
N LEU A 59 1.27 -2.01 -11.01
CA LEU A 59 1.73 -2.45 -9.70
C LEU A 59 3.00 -3.30 -9.80
N LEU A 60 3.07 -4.26 -10.73
CA LEU A 60 4.28 -5.08 -10.91
C LEU A 60 5.49 -4.23 -11.33
N ALA A 61 5.29 -3.27 -12.25
CA ALA A 61 6.35 -2.34 -12.64
C ALA A 61 6.83 -1.50 -11.45
N PHE A 62 5.91 -0.96 -10.64
CA PHE A 62 6.25 -0.24 -9.42
C PHE A 62 7.05 -1.10 -8.44
N ILE A 63 6.66 -2.36 -8.23
CA ILE A 63 7.35 -3.28 -7.32
C ILE A 63 8.77 -3.58 -7.80
N ALA A 64 8.96 -3.75 -9.11
CA ALA A 64 10.28 -3.98 -9.69
C ALA A 64 11.22 -2.77 -9.52
N GLU A 65 10.69 -1.56 -9.56
CA GLU A 65 11.45 -0.32 -9.36
C GLU A 65 11.69 0.02 -7.87
N HIS A 66 10.86 -0.52 -6.98
CA HIS A 66 10.83 -0.19 -5.55
C HIS A 66 10.78 -1.43 -4.65
N ASP A 67 11.56 -2.46 -4.97
CA ASP A 67 11.59 -3.77 -4.28
C ASP A 67 11.83 -3.66 -2.76
N GLN A 68 12.62 -2.69 -2.32
CA GLN A 68 12.94 -2.46 -0.90
C GLN A 68 11.92 -1.57 -0.17
N MET A 69 10.95 -0.97 -0.88
CA MET A 69 9.97 -0.10 -0.25
C MET A 69 9.03 -0.90 0.66
N PHE A 70 8.60 -2.10 0.30
CA PHE A 70 7.79 -2.96 1.15
C PHE A 70 8.34 -4.38 1.21
N THR A 71 7.98 -5.11 2.25
CA THR A 71 8.37 -6.52 2.37
C THR A 71 7.65 -7.38 1.32
N PRO A 72 8.22 -8.54 0.92
CA PRO A 72 7.55 -9.47 0.02
C PRO A 72 6.15 -9.89 0.49
N THR A 73 5.96 -10.01 1.82
CA THR A 73 4.65 -10.35 2.40
C THR A 73 3.65 -9.19 2.25
N GLU A 74 4.10 -7.95 2.42
CA GLU A 74 3.27 -6.77 2.18
C GLU A 74 2.83 -6.67 0.71
N TYR A 75 3.72 -6.92 -0.23
CA TYR A 75 3.37 -6.96 -1.65
C TYR A 75 2.41 -8.10 -1.99
N SER A 76 2.62 -9.29 -1.42
CA SER A 76 1.69 -10.42 -1.56
C SER A 76 0.29 -10.07 -1.04
N ASN A 77 0.20 -9.34 0.07
CA ASN A 77 -1.08 -8.91 0.62
C ASN A 77 -1.85 -7.94 -0.30
N LEU A 78 -1.16 -7.09 -1.07
CA LEU A 78 -1.82 -6.21 -2.06
C LEU A 78 -2.57 -6.99 -3.13
N LEU A 79 -2.08 -8.17 -3.51
CA LEU A 79 -2.71 -9.04 -4.50
C LEU A 79 -3.88 -9.84 -3.92
N LYS A 80 -3.89 -10.08 -2.60
CA LYS A 80 -4.97 -10.82 -1.91
C LYS A 80 -6.22 -9.96 -1.69
N VAL A 81 -6.04 -8.65 -1.52
CA VAL A 81 -7.16 -7.72 -1.31
C VAL A 81 -7.94 -7.58 -2.61
N ASN A 82 -9.23 -7.88 -2.59
CA ASN A 82 -10.09 -7.66 -3.75
C ASN A 82 -10.39 -6.16 -3.93
N VAL A 83 -10.04 -5.62 -5.10
CA VAL A 83 -10.34 -4.24 -5.49
C VAL A 83 -11.29 -4.28 -6.69
N PRO A 84 -12.56 -3.84 -6.55
CA PRO A 84 -13.50 -3.83 -7.66
C PRO A 84 -12.96 -3.07 -8.87
N GLY A 85 -12.95 -3.71 -10.03
CA GLY A 85 -12.43 -3.14 -11.28
C GLY A 85 -10.94 -3.38 -11.52
N ARG A 86 -10.22 -4.05 -10.62
CA ARG A 86 -8.83 -4.49 -10.84
C ARG A 86 -8.81 -5.96 -11.27
N ASP A 87 -8.57 -6.20 -12.55
CA ASP A 87 -8.36 -7.56 -13.07
C ASP A 87 -7.01 -8.10 -12.58
N THR A 88 -7.07 -9.05 -11.65
CA THR A 88 -5.88 -9.71 -11.09
C THR A 88 -5.76 -11.11 -11.73
N PRO A 89 -4.71 -11.38 -12.52
CA PRO A 89 -4.49 -12.68 -13.14
C PRO A 89 -4.35 -13.83 -12.12
N SER A 90 -4.65 -15.06 -12.54
CA SER A 90 -4.53 -16.25 -11.68
C SER A 90 -3.09 -16.60 -11.32
N ASP A 91 -2.13 -16.17 -12.14
CA ASP A 91 -0.68 -16.33 -11.96
C ASP A 91 -0.01 -15.14 -11.25
N ALA A 92 -0.80 -14.18 -10.73
CA ALA A 92 -0.30 -12.95 -10.14
C ALA A 92 0.74 -13.16 -9.03
N GLN A 93 0.54 -14.16 -8.17
CA GLN A 93 1.52 -14.46 -7.10
C GLN A 93 2.83 -15.01 -7.66
N SER A 94 2.79 -15.84 -8.71
CA SER A 94 3.99 -16.38 -9.35
C SER A 94 4.83 -15.27 -9.98
N ARG A 95 4.18 -14.34 -10.69
CA ARG A 95 4.84 -13.18 -11.30
C ARG A 95 5.49 -12.26 -10.26
N LEU A 96 4.80 -12.04 -9.13
CA LEU A 96 5.37 -11.27 -8.02
C LEU A 96 6.63 -11.94 -7.45
N LEU A 97 6.58 -13.26 -7.22
CA LEU A 97 7.72 -14.00 -6.69
C LEU A 97 8.93 -13.98 -7.63
N GLU A 98 8.70 -14.04 -8.95
CA GLU A 98 9.76 -13.92 -9.95
C GLU A 98 10.46 -12.56 -9.84
N ILE A 99 9.71 -11.45 -9.81
CA ILE A 99 10.26 -10.10 -9.68
C ILE A 99 11.06 -9.93 -8.39
N LEU A 100 10.55 -10.43 -7.26
CA LEU A 100 11.21 -10.30 -5.95
C LEU A 100 12.39 -11.26 -5.74
N SER A 101 12.60 -12.20 -6.67
CA SER A 101 13.73 -13.15 -6.63
C SER A 101 14.96 -12.68 -7.41
N HIS A 102 14.81 -11.60 -8.19
CA HIS A 102 15.86 -10.94 -8.95
C HIS A 102 16.51 -9.84 -8.12
#